data_AF-A0A420DL17-F1
#
_entry.id   AF-A0A420DL17-F1
#
_cell.length_a   1.000
_cell.length_b   1.000
_cell.length_c   1.000
_cell.angle_alpha   90.00
_cell.angle_beta   90.00
_cell.angle_gamma   90.00
#
_symmetry.space_group_name_H-M   'P 1'
#
loop_
_entity.id
_entity.type
_entity.pdbx_description
1 polymer ?
#
loop_
_entity_poly.entity_id
_entity_poly.type
_entity_poly.pdbx_seq_one_letter_code
_entity_poly.pdbx_strand_id
1 'polypeptide(L)'
;MKAIDNLKKYISVVIVILFLIPQNGFSQKKRLKPPKRVSKIESVDQFVSHSFELYHKVFVYDSLTKAGVEVPAEIENQLLERAEQDIDSLWQVLPTILDDMTSGDANIMIKGKATINLNKSKRALKYCMKTMKVYFIGTNEDEDDD
;
A
#
# COMPACT_ATOMS: atom_id res chain seq x y z
N MET A 1 23.28 11.51 53.81
CA MET A 1 22.17 12.21 53.12
C MET A 1 22.52 12.63 51.69
N LYS A 2 23.59 13.41 51.44
CA LYS A 2 23.99 13.87 50.08
C LYS A 2 24.03 12.80 48.99
N ALA A 3 24.53 11.59 49.27
CA ALA A 3 24.61 10.52 48.28
C ALA A 3 23.21 10.02 47.83
N ILE A 4 22.23 10.01 48.73
CA ILE A 4 20.85 9.59 48.46
C ILE A 4 20.14 10.66 47.63
N ASP A 5 20.40 11.94 47.90
CA ASP A 5 19.82 13.06 47.14
C ASP A 5 20.38 13.13 45.72
N ASN A 6 21.68 12.86 45.56
CA ASN A 6 22.30 12.75 44.25
C ASN A 6 21.73 11.56 43.46
N LEU A 7 21.54 10.41 44.10
CA LEU A 7 20.94 9.23 43.48
C LEU A 7 19.51 9.50 42.99
N LYS A 8 18.67 10.16 43.80
CA LYS A 8 17.31 10.57 43.39
C LYS A 8 17.34 11.53 42.19
N LYS A 9 18.31 12.45 42.16
CA LYS A 9 18.48 13.39 41.05
C LYS A 9 18.87 12.67 39.75
N TYR A 10 19.78 11.71 39.81
CA TYR A 10 20.13 10.88 38.65
C TYR A 10 18.95 10.04 38.17
N ILE A 11 18.21 9.40 39.08
CA ILE A 11 17.00 8.62 38.74
C ILE A 11 15.96 9.51 38.06
N SER A 12 15.71 10.71 38.58
CA SER A 12 14.76 11.65 37.98
C SER A 12 15.19 12.08 36.57
N VAL A 13 16.48 12.30 36.33
CA VAL A 13 17.01 12.66 35.01
C VAL A 13 16.86 11.49 34.04
N VAL A 14 17.14 10.26 34.47
CA VAL A 14 16.99 9.05 33.64
C VAL A 14 15.53 8.84 33.24
N ILE A 15 14.58 9.02 34.16
CA ILE A 15 13.15 8.90 33.87
C ILE A 15 12.72 9.95 32.84
N VAL A 16 13.14 11.22 33.00
CA VAL A 16 12.81 12.28 32.04
C VAL A 16 13.39 11.98 30.66
N ILE A 17 14.63 11.47 30.58
CA ILE A 17 15.26 11.07 29.31
C ILE A 17 14.46 9.94 28.64
N LEU A 18 14.02 8.93 29.39
CA LEU A 18 13.22 7.82 28.86
C LEU A 18 11.87 8.28 28.29
N PHE A 19 11.22 9.28 28.90
CA PHE A 19 9.97 9.86 28.37
C PHE A 19 10.16 10.76 27.14
N LEU A 20 11.38 11.29 26.94
CA LEU A 20 11.73 12.13 25.80
C LEU A 20 12.23 11.34 24.59
N ILE A 21 12.51 10.03 24.75
CA ILE A 21 12.75 9.16 23.59
C ILE A 21 11.41 9.08 22.85
N PRO A 22 11.33 9.58 21.61
CA PRO A 22 10.14 9.38 20.81
C PRO A 22 9.95 7.86 20.69
N GLN A 23 8.92 7.34 21.35
CA GLN A 23 8.38 6.04 21.01
C GLN A 23 8.07 6.17 19.52
N ASN A 24 8.85 5.51 18.66
CA ASN A 24 8.62 5.50 17.22
C ASN A 24 7.15 5.17 17.04
N GLY A 25 6.34 6.20 16.76
CA GLY A 25 4.91 6.05 16.76
C GLY A 25 4.61 4.93 15.78
N PHE A 26 3.79 3.98 16.18
CA PHE A 26 3.20 2.99 15.30
C PHE A 26 2.27 3.71 14.30
N SER A 27 2.83 4.61 13.50
CA SER A 27 2.14 5.21 12.38
C SER A 27 2.13 4.15 11.32
N GLN A 28 0.97 3.51 11.17
CA GLN A 28 0.66 2.64 10.05
C GLN A 28 1.18 3.29 8.76
N LYS A 29 1.90 2.52 7.92
CA LYS A 29 2.40 3.03 6.63
C LYS A 29 1.22 3.68 5.92
N LYS A 30 1.40 4.94 5.51
CA LYS A 30 0.31 5.76 4.97
C LYS A 30 -0.29 5.07 3.75
N ARG A 31 -1.56 4.68 3.86
CA ARG A 31 -2.33 4.03 2.79
C ARG A 31 -2.27 4.86 1.50
N LEU A 32 -1.98 4.19 0.38
CA LEU A 32 -2.07 4.80 -0.95
C LEU A 32 -3.53 5.19 -1.22
N LYS A 33 -3.73 6.43 -1.66
CA LYS A 33 -5.07 6.93 -1.98
C LYS A 33 -5.32 6.83 -3.48
N PRO A 34 -6.52 6.42 -3.91
CA PRO A 34 -6.89 6.43 -5.32
C PRO A 34 -6.82 7.85 -5.89
N PRO A 35 -6.71 8.00 -7.22
CA PRO A 35 -6.82 9.30 -7.86
C PRO A 35 -8.11 10.02 -7.47
N LYS A 36 -8.02 11.31 -7.13
CA LYS A 36 -9.21 12.12 -6.79
C LYS A 36 -10.10 12.42 -7.99
N ARG A 37 -9.56 12.34 -9.20
CA ARG A 37 -10.24 12.67 -10.44
C ARG A 37 -10.02 11.55 -11.44
N VAL A 38 -11.09 11.18 -12.12
CA VAL A 38 -11.08 10.28 -13.27
C VAL A 38 -10.30 10.90 -14.42
N SER A 39 -9.67 10.05 -15.22
CA SER A 39 -8.88 10.44 -16.38
C SER A 39 -9.76 10.82 -17.57
N LYS A 40 -10.98 10.29 -17.64
CA LYS A 40 -11.91 10.35 -18.78
C LYS A 40 -11.54 9.40 -19.93
N ILE A 41 -10.73 8.39 -19.65
CA ILE A 41 -10.54 7.23 -20.51
C ILE A 41 -11.09 6.04 -19.73
N GLU A 42 -12.17 5.43 -20.22
CA GLU A 42 -12.92 4.43 -19.46
C GLU A 42 -12.06 3.22 -19.08
N SER A 43 -11.29 2.68 -20.03
CA SER A 43 -10.39 1.55 -19.79
C SER A 43 -9.36 1.86 -18.70
N VAL A 44 -8.79 3.06 -18.70
CA VAL A 44 -7.84 3.51 -17.68
C VAL A 44 -8.52 3.65 -16.32
N ASP A 45 -9.72 4.24 -16.29
CA ASP A 45 -10.45 4.46 -15.05
C ASP A 45 -10.93 3.13 -14.43
N GLN A 46 -11.33 2.15 -15.27
CA GLN A 46 -11.63 0.77 -14.86
C GLN A 46 -10.38 0.08 -14.29
N PHE A 47 -9.26 0.11 -15.00
CA PHE A 47 -8.00 -0.48 -14.54
C PHE A 47 -7.52 0.12 -13.22
N VAL A 48 -7.65 1.45 -13.06
CA VAL A 48 -7.36 2.13 -11.80
C VAL A 48 -8.27 1.62 -10.68
N SER A 49 -9.56 1.48 -10.94
CA SER A 49 -10.51 0.97 -9.96
C SER A 49 -10.13 -0.44 -9.49
N HIS A 50 -9.94 -1.38 -10.42
CA HIS A 50 -9.58 -2.77 -10.12
C HIS A 50 -8.23 -2.84 -9.38
N SER A 51 -7.25 -2.03 -9.78
CA SER A 51 -5.94 -1.98 -9.12
C SER A 51 -6.05 -1.53 -7.65
N PHE A 52 -6.89 -0.54 -7.36
CA PHE A 52 -7.08 -0.04 -6.00
C PHE A 52 -7.98 -0.94 -5.15
N GLU A 53 -8.86 -1.71 -5.77
CA GLU A 53 -9.64 -2.75 -5.10
C GLU A 53 -8.73 -3.89 -4.62
N LEU A 54 -7.92 -4.45 -5.51
CA LEU A 54 -6.92 -5.47 -5.16
C LEU A 54 -5.97 -4.96 -4.07
N TYR A 55 -5.48 -3.72 -4.23
CA TYR A 55 -4.66 -3.07 -3.22
C TYR A 55 -5.35 -2.95 -1.87
N HIS A 56 -6.65 -2.63 -1.84
CA HIS A 56 -7.36 -2.53 -0.57
C HIS A 56 -7.39 -3.87 0.16
N LYS A 57 -7.71 -4.96 -0.56
CA LYS A 57 -7.77 -6.32 -0.01
C LYS A 57 -6.40 -6.72 0.56
N VAL A 58 -5.35 -6.59 -0.24
CA VAL A 58 -3.97 -6.94 0.17
C VAL A 58 -3.47 -6.06 1.33
N PHE A 59 -3.78 -4.77 1.32
CA PHE A 59 -3.39 -3.85 2.40
C PHE A 59 -4.07 -4.17 3.73
N VAL A 60 -5.35 -4.56 3.71
CA VAL A 60 -6.07 -4.96 4.93
C VAL A 60 -5.45 -6.23 5.51
N TYR A 61 -5.21 -7.24 4.67
CA TYR A 61 -4.51 -8.46 5.07
C TYR A 61 -3.16 -8.13 5.73
N ASP A 62 -2.30 -7.42 5.02
CA ASP A 62 -0.97 -7.02 5.52
C ASP A 62 -1.03 -6.19 6.81
N SER A 63 -2.04 -5.32 6.95
CA SER A 63 -2.22 -4.51 8.16
C SER A 63 -2.63 -5.34 9.37
N LEU A 64 -3.55 -6.31 9.19
CA LEU A 64 -3.99 -7.21 10.26
C LEU A 64 -2.84 -8.12 10.70
N THR A 65 -2.11 -8.70 9.73
CA THR A 65 -0.95 -9.54 9.99
C THR A 65 0.15 -8.77 10.73
N LYS A 66 0.44 -7.52 10.33
CA LYS A 66 1.41 -6.66 11.04
C LYS A 66 0.96 -6.24 12.43
N ALA A 67 -0.34 -6.11 12.65
CA ALA A 67 -0.90 -5.83 13.97
C ALA A 67 -0.85 -7.06 14.91
N GLY A 68 -0.46 -8.24 14.39
CA GLY A 68 -0.43 -9.49 15.16
C GLY A 68 -1.82 -10.02 15.48
N VAL A 69 -2.85 -9.56 14.76
CA VAL A 69 -4.23 -10.04 14.90
C VAL A 69 -4.40 -11.24 13.97
N GLU A 70 -5.03 -12.31 14.44
CA GLU A 70 -5.41 -13.43 13.58
C GLU A 70 -6.29 -12.92 12.44
N VAL A 71 -5.84 -13.15 11.20
CA VAL A 71 -6.61 -12.78 10.02
C VAL A 71 -7.81 -13.72 9.96
N PRO A 72 -9.06 -13.20 9.90
CA PRO A 72 -10.22 -14.04 9.71
C PRO A 72 -10.08 -14.88 8.44
N ALA A 73 -10.37 -16.19 8.52
CA ALA A 73 -10.28 -17.10 7.38
C ALA A 73 -11.09 -16.62 6.16
N GLU A 74 -12.17 -15.86 6.37
CA GLU A 74 -12.93 -15.21 5.31
C GLU A 74 -12.06 -14.25 4.47
N ILE A 75 -11.21 -13.44 5.09
CA ILE A 75 -10.35 -12.48 4.39
C ILE A 75 -9.25 -13.21 3.63
N GLU A 76 -8.67 -14.25 4.23
CA GLU A 76 -7.64 -15.07 3.60
C GLU A 76 -8.18 -15.82 2.38
N ASN A 77 -9.34 -16.48 2.52
CA ASN A 77 -10.02 -17.17 1.44
C ASN A 77 -10.46 -16.20 0.33
N GLN A 78 -11.04 -15.04 0.70
CA GLN A 78 -11.39 -14.01 -0.29
C GLN A 78 -10.17 -13.50 -1.04
N LEU A 79 -9.02 -13.37 -0.37
CA LEU A 79 -7.78 -12.96 -1.02
C LEU A 79 -7.33 -14.01 -2.04
N LEU A 80 -7.32 -15.29 -1.67
CA LEU A 80 -6.89 -16.38 -2.53
C LEU A 80 -7.85 -16.62 -3.71
N GLU A 81 -9.15 -16.70 -3.42
CA GLU A 81 -10.18 -17.01 -4.42
C GLU A 81 -10.41 -15.85 -5.39
N ARG A 82 -10.37 -14.60 -4.90
CA ARG A 82 -10.62 -13.43 -5.76
C ARG A 82 -9.37 -12.77 -6.31
N ALA A 83 -8.16 -13.12 -5.86
CA ALA A 83 -6.95 -12.56 -6.45
C ALA A 83 -6.81 -12.95 -7.93
N GLU A 84 -7.13 -14.20 -8.28
CA GLU A 84 -7.11 -14.66 -9.67
C GLU A 84 -8.09 -13.83 -10.52
N GLN A 85 -9.34 -13.70 -10.07
CA GLN A 85 -10.34 -12.88 -10.75
C GLN A 85 -9.94 -11.40 -10.86
N ASP A 86 -9.38 -10.82 -9.80
CA ASP A 86 -8.91 -9.43 -9.79
C ASP A 86 -7.76 -9.25 -10.80
N ILE A 87 -6.82 -10.20 -10.89
CA ILE A 87 -5.70 -10.18 -11.85
C ILE A 87 -6.21 -10.34 -13.27
N ASP A 88 -7.14 -11.28 -13.52
CA ASP A 88 -7.74 -11.50 -14.82
C ASP A 88 -8.46 -10.24 -15.30
N SER A 89 -9.20 -9.57 -14.41
CA SER A 89 -9.89 -8.33 -14.73
C SER A 89 -8.91 -7.21 -15.13
N LEU A 90 -7.70 -7.18 -14.54
CA LEU A 90 -6.66 -6.23 -14.93
C LEU A 90 -6.10 -6.60 -16.31
N TRP A 91 -5.86 -7.89 -16.55
CA TRP A 91 -5.32 -8.38 -17.81
C TRP A 91 -6.26 -8.14 -18.99
N GLN A 92 -7.57 -8.31 -18.78
CA GLN A 92 -8.59 -8.08 -19.81
C GLN A 92 -8.63 -6.63 -20.30
N VAL A 93 -8.38 -5.66 -19.41
CA VAL A 93 -8.49 -4.22 -19.73
C VAL A 93 -7.18 -3.64 -20.28
N LEU A 94 -6.03 -4.30 -20.03
CA LEU A 94 -4.71 -3.81 -20.45
C LEU A 94 -4.57 -3.55 -21.96
N PRO A 95 -5.02 -4.45 -22.88
CA PRO A 95 -4.94 -4.19 -24.31
C PRO A 95 -5.74 -2.95 -24.74
N THR A 96 -6.93 -2.76 -24.16
CA THR A 96 -7.78 -1.59 -24.44
C THR A 96 -7.15 -0.30 -23.94
N ILE A 97 -6.49 -0.32 -22.77
CA ILE A 97 -5.72 0.84 -22.29
C ILE A 97 -4.62 1.21 -23.28
N LEU A 98 -3.88 0.20 -23.77
CA LEU A 98 -2.80 0.46 -24.71
C LEU A 98 -3.35 1.16 -25.96
N ASP A 99 -4.44 0.62 -26.53
CA ASP A 99 -5.07 1.20 -27.72
C ASP A 99 -5.63 2.62 -27.47
N ASP A 100 -6.35 2.84 -26.36
CA ASP A 100 -6.89 4.15 -26.00
C ASP A 100 -5.78 5.21 -25.78
N MET A 101 -4.63 4.78 -25.24
CA MET A 101 -3.50 5.65 -24.98
C MET A 101 -2.71 5.97 -26.26
N THR A 102 -2.53 5.01 -27.17
CA THR A 102 -1.73 5.21 -28.39
C THR A 102 -2.57 5.70 -29.57
N SER A 103 -3.66 5.00 -29.86
CA SER A 103 -4.47 5.13 -31.06
C SER A 103 -5.75 5.92 -30.82
N GLY A 104 -6.19 6.04 -29.56
CA GLY A 104 -7.43 6.71 -29.21
C GLY A 104 -7.42 8.24 -29.43
N ASP A 105 -8.61 8.79 -29.68
CA ASP A 105 -8.87 10.21 -30.02
C ASP A 105 -8.77 11.18 -28.82
N ALA A 106 -8.47 10.67 -27.62
CA ALA A 106 -8.36 11.49 -26.43
C ALA A 106 -7.27 12.56 -26.59
N ASN A 107 -7.58 13.81 -26.21
CA ASN A 107 -6.60 14.89 -26.27
C ASN A 107 -5.43 14.67 -25.29
N ILE A 108 -4.31 15.37 -25.54
CA ILE A 108 -3.05 15.24 -24.76
C ILE A 108 -3.27 15.47 -23.26
N MET A 109 -4.17 16.37 -22.87
CA MET A 109 -4.45 16.65 -21.45
C MET A 109 -5.16 15.46 -20.77
N ILE A 110 -6.09 14.81 -21.47
CA ILE A 110 -6.78 13.61 -20.99
C ILE A 110 -5.78 12.45 -20.87
N LYS A 111 -4.97 12.21 -21.92
CA LYS A 111 -3.91 11.19 -21.90
C LYS A 111 -2.89 11.44 -20.78
N GLY A 112 -2.50 12.69 -20.54
CA GLY A 112 -1.61 13.04 -19.41
C GLY A 112 -2.21 12.74 -18.04
N LYS A 113 -3.52 13.00 -17.83
CA LYS A 113 -4.22 12.60 -16.60
C LYS A 113 -4.29 11.09 -16.45
N ALA A 114 -4.58 10.37 -17.54
CA ALA A 114 -4.57 8.92 -17.58
C ALA A 114 -3.21 8.35 -17.18
N THR A 115 -2.10 8.87 -17.72
CA THR A 115 -0.74 8.47 -17.33
C THR A 115 -0.49 8.66 -15.83
N ILE A 116 -0.90 9.80 -15.26
CA ILE A 116 -0.77 10.05 -13.82
C ILE A 116 -1.56 9.02 -13.00
N ASN A 117 -2.79 8.71 -13.43
CA ASN A 117 -3.65 7.74 -12.76
C ASN A 117 -3.06 6.32 -12.85
N LEU A 118 -2.59 5.90 -14.03
CA LEU A 118 -1.88 4.63 -14.24
C LEU A 118 -0.63 4.52 -13.36
N ASN A 119 0.15 5.60 -13.22
CA ASN A 119 1.33 5.60 -12.33
C ASN A 119 0.95 5.38 -10.86
N LYS A 120 -0.21 5.87 -10.40
CA LYS A 120 -0.70 5.58 -9.05
C LYS A 120 -1.14 4.12 -8.92
N SER A 121 -1.84 3.58 -9.91
CA SER A 121 -2.23 2.17 -9.95
C SER A 121 -1.00 1.25 -9.96
N LYS A 122 0.04 1.58 -10.74
CA LYS A 122 1.32 0.87 -10.74
C LYS A 122 1.92 0.76 -9.33
N ARG A 123 1.89 1.84 -8.54
CA ARG A 123 2.37 1.82 -7.15
C ARG A 123 1.53 0.93 -6.25
N ALA A 124 0.20 0.94 -6.44
CA ALA A 124 -0.72 0.09 -5.72
C ALA A 124 -0.45 -1.40 -6.04
N LEU A 125 -0.28 -1.75 -7.32
CA LEU A 125 0.06 -3.10 -7.76
C LEU A 125 1.47 -3.54 -7.30
N LYS A 126 2.46 -2.65 -7.31
CA LYS A 126 3.81 -2.92 -6.75
C LYS A 126 3.72 -3.31 -5.27
N TYR A 127 2.87 -2.62 -4.51
CA TYR A 127 2.60 -2.99 -3.11
C TYR A 127 2.01 -4.39 -3.02
N CYS A 128 0.97 -4.68 -3.80
CA CYS A 128 0.34 -6.01 -3.80
C CYS A 128 1.35 -7.12 -4.07
N MET A 129 2.16 -6.94 -5.12
CA MET A 129 3.19 -7.91 -5.51
C MET A 129 4.23 -8.11 -4.41
N LYS A 130 4.73 -7.03 -3.80
CA LYS A 130 5.70 -7.12 -2.70
C LYS A 130 5.11 -7.83 -1.49
N THR A 131 3.89 -7.49 -1.11
CA THR A 131 3.19 -8.13 0.00
C THR A 131 2.95 -9.62 -0.27
N MET A 132 2.52 -9.99 -1.48
CA MET A 132 2.32 -11.40 -1.81
C MET A 132 3.63 -12.19 -1.81
N LYS A 133 4.73 -11.61 -2.32
CA LYS A 133 6.06 -12.24 -2.22
C LYS A 133 6.45 -12.53 -0.78
N VAL A 134 6.28 -11.55 0.11
CA VAL A 134 6.61 -11.70 1.54
C VAL A 134 5.80 -12.82 2.19
N TYR A 135 4.48 -12.86 1.98
CA TYR A 135 3.61 -13.78 2.71
C TYR A 135 3.46 -15.17 2.08
N PHE A 136 3.50 -15.29 0.74
CA PHE A 136 3.23 -16.55 0.05
C PHE A 136 4.47 -17.22 -0.54
N ILE A 137 5.51 -16.45 -0.87
CA ILE A 137 6.76 -16.97 -1.45
C ILE A 137 7.87 -17.04 -0.39
N GLY A 138 7.75 -16.30 0.72
CA GLY A 138 8.73 -16.28 1.80
C GLY A 138 10.02 -15.54 1.44
N THR A 139 10.02 -14.77 0.34
CA THR A 139 11.16 -13.92 -0.04
C THR A 139 11.08 -12.58 0.69
N ASN A 140 11.92 -12.40 1.72
CA ASN A 140 12.18 -11.12 2.34
C ASN A 140 13.08 -10.28 1.40
N GLU A 141 12.50 -9.67 0.38
CA GLU A 141 13.21 -8.69 -0.46
C GLU A 141 13.16 -7.31 0.19
N ASP A 142 14.15 -7.06 1.05
CA ASP A 142 14.63 -5.73 1.42
C ASP A 142 15.50 -5.15 0.29
N GLU A 143 14.95 -4.99 -0.91
CA GLU A 143 15.62 -4.27 -1.99
C GLU A 143 14.63 -3.37 -2.75
N ASP A 144 15.12 -2.16 -3.06
CA ASP A 144 14.58 -1.13 -3.95
C ASP A 144 13.49 -0.17 -3.44
N ASP A 145 13.87 0.67 -2.48
CA ASP A 145 13.47 2.09 -2.42
C ASP A 145 14.67 2.97 -2.88
N ASP A 146 14.74 3.26 -4.18
CA ASP A 146 15.36 4.45 -4.78
C ASP A 146 14.30 5.16 -5.66
#